data_AF-A0A1B8TXK0-F1
#
_entry.id   AF-A0A1B8TXK0-F1
#
_cell.length_a   1.000
_cell.length_b   1.000
_cell.length_c   1.000
_cell.angle_alpha   90.00
_cell.angle_beta   90.00
_cell.angle_gamma   90.00
#
_symmetry.space_group_name_H-M   'P 1'
#
loop_
_entity.id
_entity.type
_entity.pdbx_description
1 polymer ?
#
loop_
_entity_poly.entity_id
_entity_poly.type
_entity_poly.pdbx_seq_one_letter_code
_entity_poly.pdbx_strand_id
1 'polypeptide(L)'
;MKKIKNTLAVTVLLIGLFAFKNAHTNPNPVLLKSLEKEKIVKMLSAQEFGCRPSSELNFYVETTLLKKYRGYAKIEAKVFVFDKLTNQKSMLANENIIVANHKDSLINYDKIINNSETTELENGHIIIHNEKNTEFKLANLLKSELIYNRYIISTNKLLNS
;
A
#
# COMPACT_ATOMS: atom_id res chain seq x y z
N MET A 1 41.34 -32.17 23.86
CA MET A 1 41.16 -30.92 23.08
C MET A 1 40.23 -31.02 21.86
N LYS A 2 40.16 -32.15 21.12
CA LYS A 2 39.28 -32.29 19.93
C LYS A 2 37.77 -32.14 20.22
N LYS A 3 37.27 -32.67 21.35
CA LYS A 3 35.83 -32.63 21.68
C LYS A 3 35.30 -31.20 21.93
N ILE A 4 36.11 -30.32 22.53
CA ILE A 4 35.74 -28.93 22.83
C ILE A 4 35.67 -28.07 21.56
N LYS A 5 36.58 -28.30 20.59
CA LYS A 5 36.51 -27.63 19.27
C LYS A 5 35.25 -28.00 18.50
N ASN A 6 34.82 -29.27 18.58
CA ASN A 6 33.60 -29.72 17.89
C ASN A 6 32.33 -29.12 18.54
N THR A 7 32.27 -28.98 19.86
CA THR A 7 31.12 -28.36 20.52
C THR A 7 31.02 -26.86 20.24
N LEU A 8 32.17 -26.16 20.14
CA LEU A 8 32.21 -24.73 19.82
C LEU A 8 31.75 -24.46 18.38
N ALA A 9 32.12 -25.34 17.45
CA ALA A 9 31.70 -25.23 16.05
C ALA A 9 30.18 -25.40 15.92
N VAL A 10 29.58 -26.33 16.68
CA VAL A 10 28.14 -26.58 16.65
C VAL A 10 27.35 -25.42 17.28
N THR A 11 27.84 -24.81 18.36
CA THR A 11 27.18 -23.64 18.97
C THR A 11 27.25 -22.40 18.08
N VAL A 12 28.39 -22.13 17.44
CA VAL A 12 28.51 -21.02 16.48
C VAL A 12 27.59 -21.23 15.27
N LEU A 13 27.47 -22.47 14.79
CA LEU A 13 26.56 -22.81 13.70
C LEU A 13 25.08 -22.61 14.10
N LEU A 14 24.70 -23.00 15.31
CA LEU A 14 23.33 -22.77 15.81
C LEU A 14 23.02 -21.29 15.95
N ILE A 15 23.93 -20.49 16.53
CA ILE A 15 23.72 -19.04 16.69
C ILE A 15 23.59 -18.36 15.32
N GLY A 16 24.39 -18.78 14.34
CA GLY A 16 24.26 -18.32 12.95
C GLY A 16 22.89 -18.63 12.35
N LEU A 17 22.38 -19.85 12.54
CA LEU A 17 21.06 -20.25 12.02
C LEU A 17 19.90 -19.50 12.69
N PHE A 18 20.00 -19.20 13.99
CA PHE A 18 18.96 -18.45 14.70
C PHE A 18 19.02 -16.94 14.46
N ALA A 19 20.21 -16.37 14.16
CA ALA A 19 20.37 -14.95 13.85
C ALA A 19 19.69 -14.52 12.55
N PHE A 20 19.48 -15.44 11.59
CA PHE A 20 18.84 -15.15 10.30
C PHE A 20 17.37 -15.60 10.22
N LYS A 21 16.70 -15.86 11.35
CA LYS A 21 15.25 -16.07 11.33
C LYS A 21 14.57 -14.73 11.06
N ASN A 22 14.53 -14.36 9.79
CA ASN A 22 13.90 -13.15 9.28
C ASN A 22 12.49 -13.06 9.84
N ALA A 23 12.24 -12.01 10.61
CA ALA A 23 10.91 -11.56 10.97
C ALA A 23 10.24 -10.99 9.72
N HIS A 24 9.82 -11.87 8.80
CA HIS A 24 8.78 -11.52 7.84
C HIS A 24 7.45 -11.71 8.54
N THR A 25 7.08 -10.71 9.33
CA THR A 25 5.70 -10.52 9.72
C THR A 25 4.93 -10.23 8.44
N ASN A 26 4.21 -11.23 7.93
CA ASN A 26 3.09 -10.95 7.03
C ASN A 26 2.24 -9.89 7.74
N PRO A 27 2.01 -8.71 7.13
CA PRO A 27 1.19 -7.70 7.75
C PRO A 27 -0.24 -8.22 7.73
N ASN A 28 -0.63 -8.94 8.79
CA ASN A 28 -2.04 -9.09 9.10
C ASN A 28 -2.59 -7.66 9.24
N PRO A 29 -3.66 -7.30 8.53
CA PRO A 29 -4.23 -5.97 8.63
C PRO A 29 -4.71 -5.77 10.06
N VAL A 30 -3.93 -5.06 10.87
CA VAL A 30 -4.36 -4.66 12.21
C VAL A 30 -5.51 -3.67 11.99
N LEU A 31 -6.69 -4.08 12.45
CA LEU A 31 -7.89 -3.26 12.35
C LEU A 31 -7.70 -2.05 13.26
N LEU A 32 -7.66 -0.86 12.66
CA LEU A 32 -7.46 0.39 13.38
C LEU A 32 -8.58 0.60 14.40
N LYS A 33 -8.21 0.99 15.62
CA LYS A 33 -9.21 1.38 16.62
C LYS A 33 -9.91 2.66 16.16
N SER A 34 -11.16 2.87 16.60
CA SER A 34 -11.95 4.06 16.22
C SER A 34 -11.21 5.38 16.46
N LEU A 35 -10.48 5.48 17.57
CA LEU A 35 -9.67 6.65 17.93
C LEU A 35 -8.52 6.92 16.93
N GLU A 36 -7.95 5.87 16.35
CA GLU A 36 -6.87 5.98 15.37
C GLU A 36 -7.40 6.48 14.01
N LYS A 37 -8.65 6.15 13.67
CA LYS A 37 -9.32 6.61 12.45
C LYS A 37 -9.55 8.11 12.47
N GLU A 38 -10.07 8.65 13.56
CA GLU A 38 -10.30 10.09 13.72
C GLU A 38 -8.97 10.86 13.65
N LYS A 39 -7.91 10.32 14.27
CA LYS A 39 -6.56 10.88 14.19
C LYS A 39 -6.03 10.91 12.76
N ILE A 40 -6.24 9.85 11.97
CA ILE A 40 -5.84 9.77 10.55
C ILE A 40 -6.60 10.80 9.73
N VAL A 41 -7.92 10.89 9.86
CA VAL A 41 -8.74 11.86 9.12
C VAL A 41 -8.32 13.29 9.46
N LYS A 42 -8.14 13.60 10.75
CA LYS A 42 -7.68 14.91 11.22
C LYS A 42 -6.28 15.26 10.71
N MET A 43 -5.37 14.27 10.62
CA MET A 43 -4.04 14.48 10.08
C MET A 43 -4.09 14.78 8.58
N LEU A 44 -4.89 14.03 7.82
CA LEU A 44 -5.02 14.22 6.38
C LEU A 44 -5.69 15.57 6.05
N SER A 45 -6.67 16.01 6.82
CA SER A 45 -7.32 17.32 6.64
C SER A 45 -6.44 18.48 7.10
N ALA A 46 -5.68 18.34 8.19
CA ALA A 46 -4.76 19.38 8.65
C ALA A 46 -3.62 19.64 7.65
N GLN A 47 -3.28 18.64 6.83
CA GLN A 47 -2.25 18.76 5.82
C GLN A 47 -2.65 19.66 4.64
N GLU A 48 -3.95 19.81 4.35
CA GLU A 48 -4.44 20.72 3.30
C GLU A 48 -4.07 22.19 3.59
N PHE A 49 -3.74 22.52 4.85
CA PHE A 49 -3.43 23.88 5.29
C PHE A 49 -1.92 24.19 5.43
N GLY A 50 -1.05 23.41 4.77
CA GLY A 50 0.36 23.79 4.50
C GLY A 50 1.35 23.69 5.67
N CYS A 51 0.90 23.43 6.90
CA CYS A 51 1.80 23.18 8.02
C CYS A 51 2.34 21.74 7.94
N ARG A 52 3.67 21.60 7.82
CA ARG A 52 4.38 20.30 7.81
C ARG A 52 3.84 19.42 8.95
N PRO A 53 3.11 18.33 8.67
CA PRO A 53 2.46 17.58 9.72
C PRO A 53 3.51 16.91 10.62
N SER A 54 3.53 17.26 11.90
CA SER A 54 4.30 16.53 12.91
C SER A 54 3.64 15.17 13.07
N SER A 55 4.13 14.15 12.39
CA SER A 55 3.39 12.89 12.35
C SER A 55 4.21 11.73 12.89
N GLU A 56 3.75 11.25 14.03
CA GLU A 56 3.98 9.90 14.54
C GLU A 56 3.59 8.84 13.50
N LEU A 57 2.73 9.20 12.53
CA LEU A 57 2.25 8.33 11.47
C LEU A 57 2.91 8.64 10.11
N ASN A 58 3.29 7.61 9.36
CA ASN A 58 3.71 7.72 7.97
C ASN A 58 2.72 7.00 7.06
N PHE A 59 2.41 7.56 5.90
CA PHE A 59 1.59 6.89 4.89
C PHE A 59 2.46 6.30 3.77
N TYR A 60 2.10 5.10 3.36
CA TYR A 60 2.75 4.37 2.28
C TYR A 60 1.70 3.91 1.28
N VAL A 61 2.05 3.96 0.00
CA VAL A 61 1.25 3.39 -1.07
C VAL A 61 2.08 2.35 -1.78
N GLU A 62 1.52 1.16 -1.91
CA GLU A 62 2.12 0.04 -2.65
C GLU A 62 1.19 -0.31 -3.80
N THR A 63 1.73 -0.32 -5.02
CA THR A 63 1.02 -0.81 -6.20
C THR A 63 1.60 -2.14 -6.65
N THR A 64 0.71 -3.04 -7.08
CA THR A 64 1.07 -4.35 -7.60
C THR A 64 0.39 -4.57 -8.93
N LEU A 65 1.12 -5.07 -9.93
CA LEU A 65 0.55 -5.38 -11.23
C LEU A 65 -0.26 -6.68 -11.14
N LEU A 66 -1.56 -6.61 -11.43
CA LEU A 66 -2.41 -7.80 -11.50
C LEU A 66 -2.36 -8.41 -12.90
N LYS A 67 -2.56 -7.58 -13.93
CA LYS A 67 -2.56 -8.03 -15.32
C LYS A 67 -2.32 -6.88 -16.30
N LYS A 68 -1.53 -7.14 -17.35
CA LYS A 68 -1.38 -6.22 -18.50
C LYS A 68 -2.33 -6.65 -19.61
N TYR A 69 -2.98 -5.67 -20.22
CA TYR A 69 -3.82 -5.82 -21.39
C TYR A 69 -3.31 -4.91 -22.51
N ARG A 70 -3.83 -5.11 -23.73
CA ARG A 70 -3.55 -4.19 -24.83
C ARG A 70 -4.28 -2.87 -24.55
N GLY A 71 -3.51 -1.80 -24.32
CA GLY A 71 -4.02 -0.44 -24.08
C GLY A 71 -4.16 -0.05 -22.59
N TYR A 72 -4.13 -1.00 -21.65
CA TYR A 72 -4.21 -0.69 -20.22
C TYR A 72 -3.56 -1.76 -19.34
N ALA A 73 -3.27 -1.40 -18.10
CA ALA A 73 -2.89 -2.31 -17.03
C ALA A 73 -3.95 -2.29 -15.92
N LYS A 74 -4.24 -3.46 -15.36
CA LYS A 74 -4.97 -3.60 -14.11
C LYS A 74 -3.96 -3.77 -12.99
N ILE A 75 -3.99 -2.85 -12.03
CA ILE A 75 -3.13 -2.84 -10.85
C ILE A 75 -3.98 -2.95 -9.58
N GLU A 76 -3.37 -3.40 -8.49
CA GLU A 76 -3.90 -3.33 -7.14
C GLU A 76 -3.15 -2.21 -6.41
N ALA A 77 -3.86 -1.29 -5.76
CA ALA A 77 -3.28 -0.21 -4.97
C ALA A 77 -3.67 -0.39 -3.49
N LYS A 78 -2.65 -0.50 -2.64
CA LYS A 78 -2.79 -0.62 -1.19
C LYS A 78 -2.25 0.62 -0.50
N VAL A 79 -3.05 1.20 0.38
CA VAL A 79 -2.61 2.30 1.24
C VAL A 79 -2.43 1.78 2.65
N PHE A 80 -1.29 2.10 3.23
CA PHE A 80 -0.95 1.74 4.59
C PHE A 80 -0.62 2.98 5.41
N VAL A 81 -0.92 2.88 6.70
CA VAL A 81 -0.40 3.78 7.73
C VAL A 81 0.61 2.99 8.56
N PHE A 82 1.70 3.66 8.91
CA PHE A 82 2.73 3.14 9.79
C PHE A 82 2.86 4.05 10.99
N ASP A 83 2.69 3.50 12.18
CA ASP A 83 2.93 4.21 13.43
C ASP A 83 4.38 4.03 13.87
N LYS A 84 5.13 5.14 13.96
CA LYS A 84 6.53 5.16 14.36
C LYS A 84 6.75 4.77 15.81
N LEU A 85 5.75 4.99 16.68
CA LEU A 85 5.88 4.69 18.10
C LEU A 85 5.73 3.19 18.34
N THR A 86 4.74 2.57 17.70
CA THR A 86 4.44 1.15 17.88
C THR A 86 5.11 0.25 16.83
N ASN A 87 5.72 0.83 15.78
CA ASN A 87 6.20 0.14 14.59
C ASN A 87 5.15 -0.75 13.91
N GLN A 88 3.86 -0.44 14.09
CA GLN A 88 2.76 -1.19 13.50
C GLN A 88 2.38 -0.62 12.15
N LYS A 89 2.10 -1.52 11.19
CA LYS A 89 1.60 -1.21 9.85
C LYS A 89 0.16 -1.67 9.75
N SER A 90 -0.74 -0.75 9.40
CA SER A 90 -2.16 -1.03 9.22
C SER A 90 -2.58 -0.65 7.80
N MET A 91 -3.39 -1.51 7.17
CA MET A 91 -3.91 -1.25 5.82
C MET A 91 -5.18 -0.42 5.91
N LEU A 92 -5.22 0.68 5.16
CA LEU A 92 -6.35 1.61 5.12
C LEU A 92 -7.33 1.28 3.99
N ALA A 93 -6.78 1.01 2.80
CA ALA A 93 -7.53 0.76 1.58
C ALA A 93 -6.80 -0.25 0.70
N ASN A 94 -7.56 -1.04 -0.04
CA ASN A 94 -7.04 -1.97 -1.05
C ASN A 94 -8.04 -2.10 -2.20
N GLU A 95 -7.80 -1.36 -3.29
CA GLU A 95 -8.70 -1.34 -4.44
C GLU A 95 -7.95 -1.59 -5.75
N ASN A 96 -8.67 -2.09 -6.75
CA ASN A 96 -8.11 -2.30 -8.07
C ASN A 96 -8.21 -1.02 -8.89
N ILE A 97 -7.22 -0.76 -9.72
CA ILE A 97 -7.21 0.41 -10.60
C ILE A 97 -6.91 -0.03 -12.02
N ILE A 98 -7.62 0.56 -12.98
CA ILE A 98 -7.28 0.50 -14.40
C ILE A 98 -6.45 1.74 -14.75
N VAL A 99 -5.26 1.49 -15.30
CA VAL A 99 -4.35 2.52 -15.78
C VAL A 99 -4.21 2.37 -17.28
N ALA A 100 -4.64 3.39 -18.03
CA ALA A 100 -4.43 3.44 -19.46
C ALA A 100 -2.94 3.55 -19.79
N ASN A 101 -2.45 2.79 -20.78
CA ASN A 101 -1.04 2.86 -21.18
C ASN A 101 -0.71 4.18 -21.88
N HIS A 102 -1.71 4.76 -22.55
CA HIS A 102 -1.61 6.03 -23.27
C HIS A 102 -2.90 6.82 -23.06
N LYS A 103 -2.80 8.16 -23.04
CA LYS A 103 -3.94 9.07 -22.85
C LYS A 103 -5.07 8.86 -23.85
N ASP A 104 -4.74 8.44 -25.08
CA ASP A 104 -5.70 8.25 -26.17
C ASP A 104 -6.23 6.80 -26.26
N SER A 105 -5.96 5.96 -25.24
CA SER A 105 -6.43 4.57 -25.24
C SER A 105 -7.94 4.54 -25.02
N LEU A 106 -8.68 4.14 -26.06
CA LEU A 106 -10.11 3.88 -25.96
C LEU A 106 -10.34 2.54 -25.24
N ILE A 107 -10.56 2.61 -23.93
CA ILE A 107 -10.84 1.45 -23.09
C ILE A 107 -12.35 1.40 -22.85
N ASN A 108 -13.01 0.33 -23.30
CA ASN A 108 -14.41 0.10 -22.95
C ASN A 108 -14.49 -0.45 -21.52
N TYR A 109 -14.61 0.46 -20.58
CA TYR A 109 -14.65 0.18 -19.15
C TYR A 109 -15.89 -0.64 -18.74
N ASP A 110 -17.04 -0.39 -19.36
CA ASP A 110 -18.31 -1.10 -19.05
C ASP A 110 -18.19 -2.61 -19.22
N LYS A 111 -17.47 -3.06 -20.25
CA LYS A 111 -17.19 -4.49 -20.47
C LYS A 111 -16.21 -5.11 -19.48
N ILE A 112 -15.42 -4.30 -18.78
CA ILE A 112 -14.33 -4.76 -17.89
C ILE A 112 -14.81 -4.84 -16.44
N ILE A 113 -15.78 -4.00 -16.05
CA ILE A 113 -16.05 -3.68 -14.64
C ILE A 113 -17.23 -4.48 -14.05
N ASN A 114 -17.97 -5.26 -14.84
CA ASN A 114 -19.06 -6.16 -14.36
C ASN A 114 -19.98 -5.48 -13.32
N ASN A 115 -20.50 -4.29 -13.61
CA ASN A 115 -21.37 -3.50 -12.72
C ASN A 115 -20.77 -3.04 -11.37
N SER A 116 -19.45 -3.06 -11.20
CA SER A 116 -18.85 -2.48 -9.99
C SER A 116 -18.94 -0.94 -10.00
N GLU A 117 -19.12 -0.33 -8.82
CA GLU A 117 -19.01 1.13 -8.66
C GLU A 117 -17.58 1.56 -9.03
N THR A 118 -17.45 2.68 -9.74
CA THR A 118 -16.13 3.24 -10.10
C THR A 118 -15.99 4.71 -9.80
N THR A 119 -14.76 5.12 -9.55
CA THR A 119 -14.37 6.53 -9.49
C THR A 119 -13.22 6.78 -10.45
N GLU A 120 -13.36 7.82 -11.30
CA GLU A 120 -12.27 8.32 -12.13
C GLU A 120 -11.43 9.34 -11.35
N LEU A 121 -10.11 9.18 -11.41
CA LEU A 121 -9.13 10.10 -10.82
C LEU A 121 -8.77 11.22 -11.81
N GLU A 122 -8.21 12.32 -11.31
CA GLU A 122 -7.81 13.48 -12.14
C GLU A 122 -6.84 13.14 -13.26
N ASN A 123 -6.05 12.08 -13.10
CA ASN A 123 -5.13 11.58 -14.13
C ASN A 123 -5.76 10.57 -15.11
N GLY A 124 -7.08 10.37 -15.07
CA GLY A 124 -7.83 9.44 -15.92
C GLY A 124 -7.71 7.97 -15.51
N HIS A 125 -7.10 7.67 -14.36
CA HIS A 125 -7.07 6.30 -13.83
C HIS A 125 -8.43 5.96 -13.22
N ILE A 126 -8.90 4.73 -13.40
CA ILE A 126 -10.23 4.33 -12.93
C ILE A 126 -10.11 3.36 -11.76
N ILE A 127 -10.60 3.76 -10.60
CA ILE A 127 -10.73 2.90 -9.42
C ILE A 127 -11.95 2.01 -9.62
N ILE A 128 -11.74 0.70 -9.48
CA ILE A 128 -12.82 -0.29 -9.39
C ILE A 128 -13.04 -0.57 -7.92
N HIS A 129 -14.16 -0.06 -7.37
CA HIS A 129 -14.51 -0.32 -6.00
C HIS A 129 -14.82 -1.80 -5.83
N ASN A 130 -14.15 -2.43 -4.87
CA ASN A 130 -14.45 -3.79 -4.48
C ASN A 130 -15.26 -3.77 -3.18
N GLU A 131 -16.11 -4.78 -2.98
CA GLU A 131 -16.87 -4.93 -1.72
C GLU A 131 -15.98 -5.36 -0.54
N LYS A 132 -14.64 -5.27 -0.66
CA LYS A 132 -13.77 -5.66 0.44
C LYS A 132 -13.95 -4.66 1.58
N ASN A 133 -14.13 -5.19 2.79
CA ASN A 133 -14.22 -4.41 4.03
C ASN A 133 -12.85 -3.77 4.36
N THR A 134 -12.43 -2.77 3.60
CA THR A 134 -11.34 -1.87 4.00
C THR A 134 -11.90 -0.65 4.70
N GLU A 135 -11.13 -0.12 5.64
CA GLU A 135 -11.57 0.94 6.53
C GLU A 135 -11.92 2.24 5.80
N PHE A 136 -11.19 2.53 4.73
CA PHE A 136 -11.39 3.72 3.91
C PHE A 136 -11.54 3.33 2.43
N LYS A 137 -12.38 4.08 1.69
CA LYS A 137 -12.38 4.03 0.22
C LYS A 137 -11.11 4.70 -0.30
N LEU A 138 -10.44 4.10 -1.29
CA LEU A 138 -9.20 4.65 -1.86
C LEU A 138 -9.43 6.03 -2.47
N ALA A 139 -10.57 6.21 -3.14
CA ALA A 139 -10.97 7.49 -3.72
C ALA A 139 -10.97 8.65 -2.71
N ASN A 140 -11.33 8.38 -1.44
CA ASN A 140 -11.31 9.41 -0.40
C ASN A 140 -9.88 9.69 0.09
N LEU A 141 -9.04 8.67 0.22
CA LEU A 141 -7.65 8.85 0.64
C LEU A 141 -6.82 9.60 -0.41
N LEU A 142 -7.09 9.35 -1.70
CA LEU A 142 -6.40 10.00 -2.82
C LEU A 142 -6.76 11.48 -3.02
N LYS A 143 -7.76 12.01 -2.29
CA LYS A 143 -7.98 13.46 -2.21
C LYS A 143 -6.83 14.19 -1.50
N SER A 144 -6.13 13.49 -0.60
CA SER A 144 -4.93 14.02 0.03
C SER A 144 -3.76 14.02 -0.96
N GLU A 145 -3.18 15.18 -1.19
CA GLU A 145 -2.01 15.35 -2.07
C GLU A 145 -0.85 14.42 -1.68
N LEU A 146 -0.65 14.19 -0.38
CA LEU A 146 0.39 13.30 0.13
C LEU A 146 0.20 11.86 -0.37
N ILE A 147 -1.00 11.31 -0.24
CA ILE A 147 -1.28 9.94 -0.65
C ILE A 147 -1.30 9.85 -2.17
N TYR A 148 -1.89 10.83 -2.85
CA TYR A 148 -1.92 10.91 -4.31
C TYR A 148 -0.51 10.92 -4.92
N ASN A 149 0.38 11.78 -4.44
CA ASN A 149 1.76 11.85 -4.93
C ASN A 149 2.50 10.52 -4.71
N ARG A 150 2.30 9.86 -3.56
CA ARG A 150 2.89 8.53 -3.29
C ARG A 150 2.35 7.47 -4.23
N TYR A 151 1.05 7.51 -4.52
CA TYR A 151 0.41 6.63 -5.49
C TYR A 151 0.97 6.80 -6.91
N ILE A 152 1.10 8.05 -7.40
CA ILE A 152 1.66 8.33 -8.72
C ILE A 152 3.10 7.81 -8.82
N ILE A 153 3.94 8.08 -7.81
CA ILE A 153 5.32 7.58 -7.77
C ILE A 153 5.36 6.05 -7.80
N SER A 154 4.53 5.39 -6.98
CA SER A 154 4.47 3.93 -6.92
C SER A 154 4.00 3.32 -8.24
N THR A 155 2.98 3.91 -8.87
CA THR A 155 2.45 3.49 -10.17
C THR A 155 3.46 3.67 -11.30
N ASN A 156 4.12 4.82 -11.37
CA ASN A 156 5.15 5.08 -12.36
C ASN A 156 6.33 4.12 -12.20
N LYS A 157 6.74 3.84 -10.96
CA LYS A 157 7.77 2.85 -10.67
C LYS A 157 7.35 1.44 -11.12
N LEU A 158 6.07 1.09 -11.01
CA LEU A 158 5.57 -0.23 -11.41
C LEU A 158 5.46 -0.41 -12.93
N LEU A 159 5.07 0.66 -13.64
CA LEU A 159 4.73 0.57 -15.07
C LEU A 159 5.88 0.98 -16.00
N ASN A 160 6.80 1.83 -15.53
CA ASN A 160 7.96 2.31 -16.28
C ASN A 160 9.28 1.63 -15.85
N SER A 161 9.22 0.63 -14.95
CA SER A 161 10.37 -0.22 -14.61
C SER A 161 10.68 -1.26 -15.69
#